data_AF-A0A928P781-F1
#
_entry.id   AF-A0A928P781-F1
#
_cell.length_a   1.000
_cell.length_b   1.000
_cell.length_c   1.000
_cell.angle_alpha   90.00
_cell.angle_beta   90.00
_cell.angle_gamma   90.00
#
_symmetry.space_group_name_H-M   'P 1'
#
loop_
_entity.id
_entity.type
_entity.pdbx_description
1 polymer ?
#
loop_
_entity_poly.entity_id
_entity_poly.type
_entity_poly.pdbx_seq_one_letter_code
_entity_poly.pdbx_strand_id
1 'polypeptide(L)' 'MTQKELASMLGISEKTFIRRMKIGVFGTDEVEIMISVLKLQDPQSIFFAKSVTLEVT' A
#
# COMPACT_ATOMS: atom_id res chain seq x y z
N MET A 1 -10.61 -12.47 -1.46
CA MET A 1 -9.20 -12.03 -1.42
C MET A 1 -8.76 -11.95 0.02
N THR A 2 -7.68 -12.64 0.36
CA THR A 2 -7.10 -12.74 1.70
C THR A 2 -5.81 -11.93 1.80
N GLN A 3 -5.38 -11.62 3.03
CA GLN A 3 -4.09 -10.93 3.27
C GLN A 3 -2.90 -11.77 2.78
N LYS A 4 -3.00 -13.11 2.89
CA LYS A 4 -2.00 -14.05 2.38
C LYS A 4 -1.87 -14.01 0.85
N GLU A 5 -2.98 -13.90 0.14
CA GLU A 5 -3.00 -13.76 -1.32
C GLU A 5 -2.38 -12.42 -1.75
N LEU A 6 -2.74 -11.33 -1.07
CA LEU A 6 -2.14 -10.00 -1.30
C LEU A 6 -0.63 -10.00 -1.04
N ALA A 7 -0.18 -10.58 0.07
CA ALA A 7 1.24 -10.71 0.37
C ALA A 7 1.99 -11.50 -0.70
N SER A 8 1.40 -12.57 -1.21
CA SER A 8 1.98 -13.37 -2.30
C SER A 8 2.08 -12.57 -3.61
N MET A 9 1.08 -11.74 -3.94
CA MET A 9 1.13 -10.84 -5.11
C MET A 9 2.20 -9.76 -4.98
N LEU A 10 2.48 -9.32 -3.75
CA LEU A 10 3.53 -8.34 -3.43
C LEU A 10 4.92 -8.98 -3.28
N GLY A 11 5.05 -10.31 -3.39
CA GLY A 11 6.31 -11.02 -3.21
C GLY A 11 6.86 -10.99 -1.78
N ILE A 12 6.02 -10.71 -0.77
CA ILE A 12 6.42 -10.64 0.63
C ILE A 12 5.70 -11.69 1.48
N SER A 13 6.25 -11.99 2.66
CA SER A 13 5.56 -12.88 3.60
C SER A 13 4.31 -12.21 4.18
N GLU A 14 3.28 -13.00 4.50
CA GLU A 14 2.07 -12.54 5.18
C GLU A 14 2.39 -11.80 6.50
N LYS A 15 3.39 -12.28 7.26
CA LYS A 15 3.87 -11.60 8.48
C LYS A 15 4.46 -10.22 8.19
N THR A 16 5.21 -10.09 7.10
CA THR A 16 5.77 -8.80 6.64
C THR A 16 4.65 -7.85 6.24
N PHE A 17 3.65 -8.35 5.50
CA PHE A 17 2.49 -7.58 5.07
C PHE A 17 1.69 -7.04 6.27
N ILE A 18 1.38 -7.90 7.26
CA ILE A 18 0.68 -7.48 8.49
C ILE A 18 1.49 -6.43 9.26
N ARG A 19 2.81 -6.62 9.36
CA ARG A 19 3.70 -5.66 10.02
C ARG A 19 3.69 -4.31 9.29
N ARG A 20 3.76 -4.31 7.96
CA ARG A 20 3.71 -3.11 7.10
C ARG A 20 2.38 -2.38 7.18
N MET A 21 1.26 -3.11 7.21
CA MET A 21 -0.07 -2.56 7.46
C MET A 21 -0.16 -1.84 8.81
N LYS A 22 0.44 -2.39 9.87
CA LYS A 22 0.45 -1.75 11.20
C LYS A 22 1.26 -0.46 11.25
N ILE A 23 2.40 -0.41 10.54
CA ILE A 23 3.29 0.76 10.52
C ILE A 23 2.93 1.77 9.41
N GLY A 24 2.09 1.38 8.45
CA GLY A 24 1.71 2.20 7.29
C GLY A 24 2.84 2.44 6.29
N VAL A 25 3.86 1.59 6.26
CA VAL A 25 5.05 1.78 5.39
C VAL A 25 5.01 0.76 4.26
N PHE A 26 4.75 1.25 3.06
CA PHE A 26 4.78 0.51 1.80
C PHE A 26 5.60 1.29 0.77
N GLY A 27 6.32 0.59 -0.11
CA GLY A 27 6.95 1.21 -1.27
C GLY A 27 5.92 1.56 -2.36
N THR A 28 6.29 2.46 -3.27
CA THR A 28 5.41 2.91 -4.36
C THR A 28 4.92 1.75 -5.23
N ASP A 29 5.82 0.83 -5.59
CA ASP A 29 5.48 -0.34 -6.43
C ASP A 29 4.47 -1.27 -5.73
N GLU A 30 4.60 -1.44 -4.41
CA GLU A 30 3.70 -2.26 -3.61
C GLU A 30 2.32 -1.62 -3.51
N VAL A 31 2.29 -0.30 -3.32
CA VAL A 31 1.04 0.46 -3.28
C VAL A 31 0.32 0.39 -4.62
N GLU A 32 1.01 0.54 -5.75
CA GLU A 32 0.38 0.44 -7.09
C GLU A 32 -0.30 -0.92 -7.33
N ILE A 33 0.36 -2.01 -6.93
CA ILE A 33 -0.22 -3.36 -6.99
C ILE A 33 -1.45 -3.43 -6.08
N MET A 34 -1.36 -2.92 -4.85
CA MET A 34 -2.48 -2.92 -3.91
C MET A 34 -3.67 -2.11 -4.44
N ILE A 35 -3.45 -0.94 -5.04
CA ILE A 35 -4.50 -0.11 -5.64
C ILE A 35 -5.21 -0.87 -6.75
N SER A 36 -4.43 -1.48 -7.65
CA SER A 36 -4.94 -2.23 -8.79
C SER A 36 -5.76 -3.45 -8.36
N VAL A 37 -5.29 -4.15 -7.34
CA VAL A 37 -5.88 -5.40 -6.85
C VAL A 37 -7.11 -5.17 -5.95
N LEU A 38 -7.04 -4.20 -5.02
CA LEU A 38 -8.13 -3.85 -4.11
C LEU A 38 -9.16 -2.93 -4.75
N LYS A 39 -8.88 -2.38 -5.94
CA LYS A 39 -9.72 -1.38 -6.64
C LYS A 39 -10.14 -0.24 -5.72
N LEU A 40 -9.19 0.23 -4.91
CA LEU A 40 -9.42 1.31 -3.96
C LEU A 40 -9.80 2.55 -4.75
N GLN A 41 -11.00 3.08 -4.48
CA GLN A 41 -11.53 4.28 -5.14
C GLN A 41 -10.71 5.53 -4.79
N ASP A 42 -10.17 5.57 -3.57
CA ASP A 42 -9.33 6.66 -3.09
C ASP A 42 -8.13 6.10 -2.33
N PRO A 43 -7.08 5.69 -3.05
CA PRO A 43 -5.87 5.20 -2.43
C PRO A 43 -5.01 6.33 -1.87
N GLN A 44 -5.24 7.58 -2.29
CA GLN A 44 -4.50 8.73 -1.80
C GLN A 44 -4.85 9.05 -0.36
N SER A 45 -6.12 8.96 0.03
CA SER A 45 -6.50 9.14 1.44
C SER A 45 -6.01 8.02 2.37
N ILE A 46 -5.65 6.85 1.82
CA ILE A 46 -5.20 5.69 2.61
C ILE A 46 -3.67 5.68 2.73
N PHE A 47 -2.96 5.81 1.60
CA PHE A 47 -1.50 5.69 1.56
C PHE A 47 -0.77 7.05 1.61
N PHE A 48 -1.45 8.14 1.23
CA PHE A 48 -0.88 9.48 1.09
C PHE A 48 -1.57 10.53 1.99
N ALA A 49 -2.22 10.08 3.08
CA ALA A 49 -3.03 10.90 3.99
C ALA A 49 -2.31 12.13 4.61
N LYS A 50 -0.97 12.14 4.59
CA LYS A 50 -0.18 13.35 4.86
C LYS A 50 0.24 13.93 3.51
N SER A 51 -0.44 15.00 3.11
CA SER A 51 -0.12 15.84 1.96
C SER A 51 1.39 15.92 1.73
N VAL A 52 1.86 15.25 0.67
CA VAL A 52 3.11 15.65 0.02
C VAL A 52 2.84 17.02 -0.57
N THR A 53 3.05 18.06 0.22
CA THR A 53 3.03 19.45 -0.24
C THR A 53 4.14 19.59 -1.26
N LEU A 54 3.78 19.51 -2.54
CA LEU A 54 4.63 19.99 -3.62
C LEU A 54 4.72 21.52 -3.48
N GLU A 55 5.75 22.03 -2.83
CA GLU A 55 6.34 23.30 -3.29
C GLU A 55 7.31 22.94 -4.41
N VAL A 56 6.82 23.04 -5.65
CA VAL A 56 7.70 23.14 -6.82
C VAL A 56 8.10 24.61 -6.90
N THR A 57 9.29 24.94 -6.40
CA THR A 57 10.01 26.18 -6.72
C THR A 57 11.03 25.89 -7.81
#